data_AF-A0A1Y4MGJ6-F1
#
_entry.id   AF-A0A1Y4MGJ6-F1
#
_cell.length_a   1.000
_cell.length_b   1.000
_cell.length_c   1.000
_cell.angle_alpha   90.00
_cell.angle_beta   90.00
_cell.angle_gamma   90.00
#
_symmetry.space_group_name_H-M   'P 1'
#
loop_
_entity.id
_entity.type
_entity.pdbx_description
1 polymer ?
#
loop_
_entity_poly.entity_id
_entity_poly.type
_entity_poly.pdbx_seq_one_letter_code
_entity_poly.pdbx_strand_id
1 'polypeptide(L)'
;MDNYTATVINQSIINNDSKSVKLDETCKVLLNDTQILAHILKYVVDELCDFTIEEIQEIIPANINHEPVFPGNRVVKTSNNESIIPGEGILRFDVHFELDVPRRNKQKACKLQINIEAQNSIYNTYEIVTRGIAYTSRLISKQVKTVIDGDNYQKMQKTYSIWLMPQAPLKYDGTIRIYSLQEKGEIRNTVKRKRSL
;
A
#
# COMPACT_ATOMS: atom_id res chain seq x y z
N MET A 1 -2.35 -0.64 -22.53
CA MET A 1 -3.74 -0.42 -22.06
C MET A 1 -4.65 -1.40 -22.77
N ASP A 2 -5.30 -2.29 -22.02
CA ASP A 2 -6.19 -3.29 -22.59
C ASP A 2 -7.59 -2.73 -22.93
N ASN A 3 -8.36 -3.48 -23.73
CA ASN A 3 -9.69 -3.06 -24.18
C ASN A 3 -10.70 -2.92 -23.03
N TYR A 4 -10.46 -3.58 -21.90
CA TYR A 4 -11.32 -3.50 -20.73
C TYR A 4 -11.12 -2.16 -20.00
N THR A 5 -9.87 -1.79 -19.75
CA THR A 5 -9.49 -0.52 -19.11
C THR A 5 -9.97 0.67 -19.96
N ALA A 6 -9.78 0.60 -21.29
CA ALA A 6 -10.28 1.61 -22.21
C ALA A 6 -11.83 1.73 -22.19
N THR A 7 -12.54 0.61 -22.08
CA THR A 7 -14.01 0.59 -22.02
C THR A 7 -14.53 1.18 -20.72
N VAL A 8 -13.92 0.84 -19.58
CA VAL A 8 -14.30 1.36 -18.27
C VAL A 8 -14.02 2.86 -18.16
N ILE A 9 -12.88 3.33 -18.67
CA ILE A 9 -12.57 4.77 -18.77
C ILE A 9 -13.65 5.47 -19.60
N ASN A 10 -13.99 4.95 -20.78
CA ASN A 10 -15.04 5.55 -21.61
C ASN A 10 -16.41 5.55 -20.94
N GLN A 11 -16.80 4.48 -20.24
CA GLN A 11 -18.07 4.42 -19.51
C GLN A 11 -18.12 5.38 -18.31
N SER A 12 -17.00 5.55 -17.60
CA SER A 12 -16.88 6.51 -16.48
C SER A 12 -17.01 7.97 -16.93
N ILE A 13 -16.63 8.27 -18.17
CA ILE A 13 -16.80 9.59 -18.81
C ILE A 13 -18.27 9.85 -19.17
N ILE A 14 -19.05 8.80 -19.48
CA ILE A 14 -20.41 8.91 -20.05
C ILE A 14 -21.52 8.99 -18.98
N ASN A 15 -21.39 8.31 -17.83
CA ASN A 15 -22.44 8.31 -16.80
C ASN A 15 -22.40 9.59 -15.94
N ASN A 16 -23.52 10.07 -15.38
CA ASN A 16 -23.69 11.43 -14.86
C ASN A 16 -23.61 11.56 -13.31
N ASP A 17 -22.74 10.78 -12.64
CA ASP A 17 -22.49 10.88 -11.19
C ASP A 17 -21.56 12.03 -10.77
N SER A 18 -21.54 12.35 -9.48
CA SER A 18 -20.69 13.41 -8.90
C SER A 18 -19.22 13.23 -9.28
N LYS A 19 -18.55 14.30 -9.73
CA LYS A 19 -17.16 14.27 -10.25
C LYS A 19 -16.15 13.56 -9.33
N SER A 20 -16.34 13.64 -8.01
CA SER A 20 -15.47 13.04 -7.00
C SER A 20 -15.64 11.53 -6.84
N VAL A 21 -16.81 10.97 -7.14
CA VAL A 21 -17.02 9.50 -7.09
C VAL A 21 -16.40 8.87 -8.33
N LYS A 22 -16.62 9.47 -9.51
CA LYS A 22 -16.04 8.99 -10.78
C LYS A 22 -14.53 8.92 -10.76
N LEU A 23 -13.86 9.95 -10.24
CA LEU A 23 -12.41 9.94 -10.22
C LEU A 23 -11.86 8.81 -9.32
N ASP A 24 -12.59 8.43 -8.28
CA ASP A 24 -12.16 7.37 -7.34
C ASP A 24 -12.14 6.04 -8.08
N GLU A 25 -13.25 5.75 -8.75
CA GLU A 25 -13.43 4.55 -9.56
C GLU A 25 -12.45 4.53 -10.74
N THR A 26 -12.27 5.65 -11.44
CA THR A 26 -11.28 5.74 -12.53
C THR A 26 -9.86 5.52 -12.01
N CYS A 27 -9.47 6.10 -10.87
CA CYS A 27 -8.16 5.89 -10.28
C CYS A 27 -7.97 4.43 -9.86
N LYS A 28 -8.98 3.78 -9.29
CA LYS A 28 -8.91 2.36 -8.95
C LYS A 28 -8.75 1.48 -10.18
N VAL A 29 -9.45 1.80 -11.26
CA VAL A 29 -9.30 1.12 -12.56
C VAL A 29 -7.88 1.28 -13.11
N LEU A 30 -7.30 2.48 -13.03
CA LEU A 30 -5.90 2.70 -13.42
C LEU A 30 -4.92 1.90 -12.55
N LEU A 31 -5.24 1.66 -11.28
CA LEU A 31 -4.44 0.81 -10.40
C LEU A 31 -4.55 -0.69 -10.69
N ASN A 32 -5.38 -1.11 -11.65
CA ASN A 32 -5.37 -2.48 -12.18
C ASN A 32 -4.34 -2.64 -13.32
N ASP A 33 -3.82 -1.54 -13.88
CA ASP A 33 -2.87 -1.59 -14.99
C ASP A 33 -1.44 -1.79 -14.46
N THR A 34 -0.81 -2.91 -14.83
CA THR A 34 0.54 -3.28 -14.37
C THR A 34 1.61 -2.28 -14.82
N GLN A 35 1.41 -1.57 -15.94
CA GLN A 35 2.30 -0.51 -16.37
C GLN A 35 2.23 0.68 -15.41
N ILE A 36 1.02 1.09 -15.03
CA ILE A 36 0.83 2.18 -14.06
C ILE A 36 1.42 1.80 -12.70
N LEU A 37 1.16 0.58 -12.25
CA LEU A 37 1.75 0.07 -11.01
C LEU A 37 3.27 0.04 -11.07
N ALA A 38 3.86 -0.45 -12.15
CA ALA A 38 5.32 -0.49 -12.31
C ALA A 38 5.95 0.90 -12.22
N HIS A 39 5.32 1.91 -12.83
CA HIS A 39 5.74 3.30 -12.68
C HIS A 39 5.68 3.77 -11.22
N ILE A 40 4.57 3.53 -10.51
CA ILE A 40 4.43 3.91 -9.10
C ILE A 40 5.52 3.24 -8.26
N LEU A 41 5.68 1.93 -8.41
CA LEU A 41 6.63 1.14 -7.64
C LEU A 41 8.08 1.57 -7.90
N LYS A 42 8.44 1.82 -9.16
CA LYS A 42 9.79 2.28 -9.57
C LYS A 42 10.25 3.53 -8.80
N TYR A 43 9.35 4.47 -8.55
CA TYR A 43 9.68 5.76 -7.96
C TYR A 43 9.39 5.86 -6.46
N VAL A 44 8.65 4.91 -5.88
CA VAL A 44 8.23 4.94 -4.46
C VAL A 44 8.85 3.81 -3.63
N VAL A 45 9.17 2.67 -4.23
CA VAL A 45 9.68 1.50 -3.52
C VAL A 45 11.20 1.40 -3.70
N ASP A 46 11.94 1.64 -2.62
CA ASP A 46 13.40 1.68 -2.61
C ASP A 46 14.01 0.40 -3.22
N GLU A 47 13.43 -0.76 -2.91
CA GLU A 47 13.89 -2.07 -3.36
C GLU A 47 13.80 -2.30 -4.88
N LEU A 48 13.12 -1.40 -5.60
CA LEU A 48 12.90 -1.47 -7.05
C LEU A 48 13.58 -0.31 -7.80
N CYS A 49 14.29 0.57 -7.09
CA CYS A 49 14.88 1.78 -7.68
C CYS A 49 15.93 1.51 -8.77
N ASP A 50 16.52 0.31 -8.82
CA ASP A 50 17.52 -0.11 -9.81
C ASP A 50 16.94 -0.94 -10.98
N PHE A 51 15.65 -1.27 -10.95
CA PHE A 51 14.99 -2.07 -11.98
C PHE A 51 14.39 -1.18 -13.08
N THR A 52 14.27 -1.68 -14.31
CA THR A 52 13.49 -0.97 -15.35
C THR A 52 12.00 -1.12 -15.10
N ILE A 53 11.17 -0.29 -15.76
CA ILE A 53 9.71 -0.39 -15.65
C ILE A 53 9.24 -1.76 -16.17
N GLU A 54 9.84 -2.25 -17.25
CA GLU A 54 9.53 -3.55 -17.86
C GLU A 54 9.87 -4.70 -16.91
N GLU A 55 11.04 -4.66 -16.27
CA GLU A 55 11.42 -5.67 -15.27
C GLU A 55 10.45 -5.64 -14.08
N ILE A 56 10.00 -4.46 -13.63
CA ILE A 56 9.02 -4.35 -12.55
C ILE A 56 7.67 -4.93 -12.97
N GLN A 57 7.22 -4.72 -14.22
CA GLN A 57 6.00 -5.33 -14.73
C GLN A 57 6.06 -6.87 -14.69
N GLU A 58 7.22 -7.46 -14.96
CA GLU A 58 7.42 -8.91 -14.87
C GLU A 58 7.43 -9.43 -13.43
N ILE A 59 7.85 -8.60 -12.47
CA ILE A 59 7.85 -8.94 -11.04
C ILE A 59 6.44 -8.83 -10.44
N ILE A 60 5.61 -7.90 -10.93
CA ILE A 60 4.23 -7.74 -10.47
C ILE A 60 3.43 -9.02 -10.75
N PRO A 61 2.71 -9.58 -9.76
CA PRO A 61 1.89 -10.76 -9.98
C PRO A 61 0.83 -10.53 -11.07
N ALA A 62 0.66 -11.49 -11.99
CA ALA A 62 -0.33 -11.41 -13.06
C ALA A 62 -1.79 -11.31 -12.56
N ASN A 63 -2.05 -11.83 -11.35
CA ASN A 63 -3.35 -11.77 -10.70
C ASN A 63 -3.23 -10.96 -9.40
N ILE A 64 -3.27 -9.63 -9.53
CA ILE A 64 -3.52 -8.78 -8.37
C ILE A 64 -4.99 -8.99 -8.01
N ASN A 65 -5.26 -9.62 -6.87
CA ASN A 65 -6.64 -9.84 -6.42
C ASN A 65 -7.28 -8.49 -6.06
N HIS A 66 -8.12 -8.00 -6.96
CA HIS A 66 -9.07 -6.93 -6.70
C HIS A 66 -10.34 -7.59 -6.14
N GLU A 67 -10.56 -7.54 -4.84
CA GLU A 67 -11.89 -7.85 -4.30
C GLU A 67 -12.74 -6.58 -4.43
N PRO A 68 -13.77 -6.54 -5.30
CA PRO A 68 -14.78 -5.50 -5.23
C PRO A 68 -15.64 -5.77 -3.99
N VAL A 69 -15.81 -4.78 -3.11
CA VAL A 69 -16.79 -4.93 -2.02
C VAL A 69 -17.89 -3.91 -2.11
N PHE A 70 -19.04 -4.40 -2.59
CA PHE A 70 -20.32 -3.71 -2.56
C PHE A 70 -20.74 -3.33 -1.12
N PRO A 71 -21.52 -2.25 -0.96
CA PRO A 71 -22.22 -1.95 0.28
C PRO A 71 -23.49 -2.80 0.37
N GLY A 72 -23.56 -3.69 1.35
CA GLY A 72 -24.79 -4.40 1.69
C GLY A 72 -24.61 -5.91 1.85
N ASN A 73 -25.17 -6.40 2.96
CA ASN A 73 -25.27 -7.80 3.38
C ASN A 73 -25.15 -8.88 2.29
N ARG A 74 -24.09 -9.68 2.35
CA ARG A 74 -24.13 -11.15 2.57
C ARG A 74 -22.73 -11.74 2.36
N VAL A 75 -22.40 -12.66 3.26
CA VAL A 75 -21.16 -13.44 3.27
C VAL A 75 -21.00 -14.23 1.97
N VAL A 76 -19.85 -14.07 1.31
CA VAL A 76 -19.26 -15.08 0.42
C VAL A 76 -17.77 -15.12 0.75
N LYS A 77 -17.27 -16.31 1.10
CA LYS A 77 -15.84 -16.57 1.28
C LYS A 77 -15.16 -16.52 -0.10
N THR A 78 -14.18 -15.64 -0.26
CA THR A 78 -13.15 -15.75 -1.29
C THR A 78 -11.85 -15.06 -0.84
N SER A 79 -10.74 -15.80 -0.97
CA SER A 79 -9.34 -15.35 -1.11
C SER A 79 -8.80 -14.11 -0.35
N ASN A 80 -7.93 -14.39 0.65
CA ASN A 80 -6.73 -13.67 1.13
C ASN A 80 -6.72 -12.14 1.41
N ASN A 81 -7.67 -11.32 0.97
CA ASN A 81 -7.57 -9.85 1.08
C ASN A 81 -8.49 -9.21 2.14
N GLU A 82 -9.35 -9.97 2.81
CA GLU A 82 -10.16 -9.42 3.91
C GLU A 82 -9.41 -9.48 5.26
N SER A 83 -9.26 -8.35 5.94
CA SER A 83 -8.88 -8.31 7.36
C SER A 83 -10.15 -8.21 8.20
N ILE A 84 -10.71 -9.34 8.61
CA ILE A 84 -11.85 -9.39 9.52
C ILE A 84 -11.31 -9.54 10.95
N ILE A 85 -11.37 -8.47 11.73
CA ILE A 85 -11.14 -8.53 13.18
C ILE A 85 -12.53 -8.53 13.85
N PRO A 86 -12.94 -9.60 14.54
CA PRO A 86 -14.21 -9.65 15.24
C PRO A 86 -14.36 -8.45 16.20
N GLY A 87 -15.38 -7.61 15.98
CA GLY A 87 -15.65 -6.41 16.79
C GLY A 87 -15.15 -5.08 16.23
N GLU A 88 -14.29 -5.06 15.21
CA GLU A 88 -13.74 -3.81 14.64
C GLU A 88 -14.30 -3.42 13.25
N GLY A 89 -15.09 -4.29 12.62
CA GLY A 89 -15.60 -4.09 11.26
C GLY A 89 -14.66 -4.64 10.18
N ILE A 90 -15.04 -4.43 8.91
CA ILE A 90 -14.31 -4.93 7.74
C ILE A 90 -13.42 -3.82 7.19
N LEU A 91 -12.10 -4.04 7.18
CA LEU A 91 -11.15 -3.16 6.48
C LEU A 91 -10.85 -3.72 5.08
N ARG A 92 -10.96 -2.84 4.10
CA ARG A 92 -10.85 -3.13 2.67
C ARG A 92 -9.73 -2.30 2.07
N PHE A 93 -8.88 -2.96 1.30
CA PHE A 93 -7.77 -2.37 0.57
C PHE A 93 -8.17 -2.21 -0.90
N ASP A 94 -7.84 -1.08 -1.54
CA ASP A 94 -8.10 -0.91 -2.98
C ASP A 94 -7.21 -1.86 -3.81
N VAL A 95 -5.92 -1.90 -3.50
CA VAL A 95 -4.94 -2.81 -4.12
C VAL A 95 -3.95 -3.31 -3.08
N HIS A 96 -3.91 -4.63 -2.87
CA HIS A 96 -2.96 -5.28 -1.97
C HIS A 96 -2.39 -6.56 -2.58
N PHE A 97 -1.06 -6.68 -2.59
CA PHE A 97 -0.35 -7.85 -3.08
C PHE A 97 1.03 -8.01 -2.43
N GLU A 98 1.55 -9.23 -2.49
CA GLU A 98 2.95 -9.53 -2.14
C GLU A 98 3.83 -9.42 -3.38
N LEU A 99 5.05 -8.92 -3.21
CA LEU A 99 6.02 -8.76 -4.30
C LEU A 99 7.32 -9.48 -3.97
N ASP A 100 7.71 -10.44 -4.81
CA ASP A 100 8.97 -11.17 -4.70
C ASP A 100 10.07 -10.42 -5.45
N VAL A 101 10.82 -9.58 -4.74
CA VAL A 101 11.89 -8.77 -5.33
C VAL A 101 13.16 -9.61 -5.45
N PRO A 102 13.68 -9.84 -6.67
CA PRO A 102 14.88 -10.61 -6.88
C PRO A 102 16.12 -9.83 -6.43
N ARG A 103 17.22 -10.57 -6.21
CA ARG A 103 18.51 -9.96 -5.84
C ARG A 103 18.98 -9.01 -6.95
N ARG A 104 19.31 -7.77 -6.60
CA ARG A 104 19.90 -6.78 -7.51
C ARG A 104 21.07 -6.09 -6.82
N ASN A 105 22.20 -5.97 -7.51
CA ASN A 105 23.38 -5.29 -6.99
C ASN A 105 23.77 -5.78 -5.57
N LYS A 106 23.77 -4.88 -4.58
CA LYS A 106 24.07 -5.18 -3.17
C LYS A 106 22.83 -5.58 -2.36
N GLN A 107 21.63 -5.39 -2.90
CA GLN A 107 20.37 -5.73 -2.25
C GLN A 107 20.12 -7.24 -2.33
N LYS A 108 19.77 -7.86 -1.20
CA LYS A 108 19.36 -9.28 -1.15
C LYS A 108 17.93 -9.42 -1.70
N ALA A 109 17.61 -10.60 -2.21
CA ALA A 109 16.22 -10.92 -2.53
C ALA A 109 15.34 -10.78 -1.28
N CYS A 110 14.14 -10.25 -1.44
CA CYS A 110 13.20 -10.03 -0.34
C CYS A 110 11.77 -10.09 -0.85
N LYS A 111 10.84 -10.44 0.04
CA LYS A 111 9.40 -10.32 -0.22
C LYS A 111 8.87 -9.06 0.48
N LEU A 112 8.05 -8.29 -0.24
CA LEU A 112 7.41 -7.07 0.24
C LEU A 112 5.89 -7.26 0.32
N GLN A 113 5.25 -6.60 1.28
CA GLN A 113 3.79 -6.42 1.31
C GLN A 113 3.49 -5.02 0.76
N ILE A 114 2.75 -4.93 -0.34
CA ILE A 114 2.43 -3.65 -0.99
C ILE A 114 0.94 -3.39 -0.85
N ASN A 115 0.61 -2.21 -0.33
CA ASN A 115 -0.74 -1.67 -0.35
C ASN A 115 -0.76 -0.33 -1.08
N ILE A 116 -1.73 -0.16 -1.99
CA ILE A 116 -1.95 1.09 -2.72
C ILE A 116 -3.41 1.48 -2.58
N GLU A 117 -3.65 2.72 -2.17
CA GLU A 117 -4.99 3.30 -1.97
C GLU A 117 -5.15 4.55 -2.85
N ALA A 118 -6.32 4.70 -3.46
CA ALA A 118 -6.72 5.96 -4.07
C ALA A 118 -7.51 6.78 -3.04
N GLN A 119 -7.12 8.04 -2.81
CA GLN A 119 -7.81 8.93 -1.89
C GLN A 119 -8.16 10.26 -2.56
N ASN A 120 -9.45 10.46 -2.79
CA ASN A 120 -9.96 11.63 -3.53
C ASN A 120 -10.12 12.92 -2.72
N SER A 121 -9.98 12.88 -1.41
CA SER A 121 -10.10 14.08 -0.58
C SER A 121 -9.05 14.08 0.52
N ILE A 122 -8.37 15.22 0.69
CA ILE A 122 -7.58 15.51 1.90
C ILE A 122 -8.47 16.02 3.05
N TYR A 123 -9.72 16.40 2.77
CA TYR A 123 -10.68 16.93 3.74
C TYR A 123 -11.47 15.78 4.34
N ASN A 124 -10.76 14.90 5.03
CA ASN A 124 -11.37 13.87 5.85
C ASN A 124 -11.45 14.37 7.30
N THR A 125 -12.29 13.73 8.11
CA THR A 125 -12.32 13.95 9.57
C THR A 125 -11.06 13.45 10.28
N TYR A 126 -10.06 12.97 9.54
CA TYR A 126 -8.82 12.36 10.02
C TYR A 126 -7.63 12.73 9.12
N GLU A 127 -6.43 12.67 9.67
CA GLU A 127 -5.20 12.81 8.90
C GLU A 127 -4.92 11.53 8.10
N ILE A 128 -4.57 11.68 6.82
CA ILE A 128 -4.31 10.55 5.92
C ILE A 128 -3.18 9.65 6.43
N VAL A 129 -2.16 10.23 7.07
CA VAL A 129 -1.02 9.49 7.63
C VAL A 129 -1.48 8.55 8.74
N THR A 130 -2.43 8.96 9.59
CA THR A 130 -2.97 8.12 10.67
C THR A 130 -3.69 6.90 10.11
N ARG A 131 -4.45 7.07 9.01
CA ARG A 131 -5.10 5.95 8.32
C ARG A 131 -4.06 5.04 7.66
N GLY A 132 -3.04 5.60 7.02
CA GLY A 132 -1.92 4.83 6.46
C GLY A 132 -1.20 3.99 7.52
N ILE A 133 -0.97 4.54 8.72
CA ILE A 133 -0.42 3.80 9.86
C ILE A 133 -1.35 2.64 10.24
N ALA A 134 -2.65 2.88 10.44
CA ALA A 134 -3.60 1.84 10.82
C ALA A 134 -3.68 0.68 9.80
N TYR A 135 -3.60 1.01 8.50
CA TYR A 135 -3.58 0.03 7.42
C TYR A 135 -2.29 -0.79 7.43
N THR A 136 -1.14 -0.10 7.53
CA THR A 136 0.19 -0.74 7.61
C THR A 136 0.30 -1.65 8.83
N SER A 137 -0.18 -1.21 10.00
CA SER A 137 -0.18 -2.02 11.23
C SER A 137 -0.99 -3.31 11.08
N ARG A 138 -2.11 -3.29 10.36
CA ARG A 138 -2.90 -4.51 10.08
C ARG A 138 -2.14 -5.47 9.19
N LEU A 139 -1.49 -4.99 8.13
CA LEU A 139 -0.65 -5.83 7.26
C LEU A 139 0.54 -6.43 8.01
N ILE A 140 1.21 -5.64 8.85
CA ILE A 140 2.26 -6.16 9.75
C ILE A 140 1.69 -7.23 10.69
N SER A 141 0.53 -6.99 11.29
CA SER A 141 -0.11 -7.97 12.18
C SER A 141 -0.50 -9.26 11.47
N LYS A 142 -0.91 -9.21 10.19
CA LYS A 142 -1.23 -10.41 9.39
C LYS A 142 -0.02 -11.34 9.22
N GLN A 143 1.20 -10.82 9.33
CA GLN A 143 2.44 -11.61 9.23
C GLN A 143 2.72 -12.45 10.48
N VAL A 144 2.11 -12.11 11.62
CA VAL A 144 2.25 -12.87 12.87
C VAL A 144 1.59 -14.23 12.71
N LYS A 145 2.32 -15.31 13.00
CA LYS A 145 1.90 -16.71 12.82
C LYS A 145 1.72 -17.17 11.36
N THR A 146 2.09 -16.35 10.38
CA THR A 146 2.08 -16.72 8.95
C THR A 146 3.49 -16.67 8.38
N VAL A 147 4.13 -15.51 8.44
CA VAL A 147 5.53 -15.28 8.03
C VAL A 147 6.47 -15.39 9.23
N ILE A 148 6.03 -14.83 10.37
CA ILE A 148 6.77 -14.85 11.64
C ILE A 148 6.36 -16.10 12.40
N ASP A 149 7.34 -16.98 12.61
CA ASP A 149 7.20 -18.22 13.38
C ASP A 149 7.91 -18.08 14.73
N GLY A 150 7.18 -18.35 15.81
CA GLY A 150 7.61 -18.09 17.18
C GLY A 150 8.08 -16.64 17.38
N ASP A 151 9.26 -16.48 17.95
CA ASP A 151 9.88 -15.18 18.27
C ASP A 151 10.82 -14.67 17.16
N ASN A 152 10.79 -15.28 15.96
CA ASN A 152 11.70 -14.91 14.87
C ASN A 152 11.21 -13.68 14.09
N TYR A 153 11.15 -12.54 14.77
CA TYR A 153 10.71 -11.25 14.20
C TYR A 153 11.59 -10.77 13.04
N GLN A 154 12.81 -11.28 12.89
CA GLN A 154 13.70 -10.96 11.77
C GLN A 154 13.18 -11.45 10.41
N LYS A 155 12.18 -12.36 10.40
CA LYS A 155 11.49 -12.78 9.18
C LYS A 155 10.43 -11.81 8.68
N MET A 156 10.09 -10.77 9.47
CA MET A 156 9.08 -9.80 9.09
C MET A 156 9.43 -9.17 7.73
N GLN A 157 8.47 -9.23 6.82
CA GLN A 157 8.57 -8.60 5.51
C GLN A 157 8.22 -7.12 5.61
N LYS A 158 9.00 -6.29 4.92
CA LYS A 158 8.76 -4.85 4.85
C LYS A 158 7.40 -4.60 4.19
N THR A 159 6.64 -3.68 4.76
CA THR A 159 5.30 -3.31 4.28
C THR A 159 5.31 -1.86 3.79
N TYR A 160 4.81 -1.62 2.59
CA TYR A 160 4.55 -0.30 2.04
C TYR A 160 3.05 -0.02 2.04
N SER A 161 2.67 1.20 2.45
CA SER A 161 1.32 1.74 2.27
C SER A 161 1.42 3.04 1.48
N ILE A 162 1.01 2.98 0.21
CA ILE A 162 1.12 4.04 -0.79
C ILE A 162 -0.27 4.64 -0.98
N TRP A 163 -0.37 5.96 -0.86
CA TRP A 163 -1.64 6.68 -0.97
C TRP A 163 -1.55 7.69 -2.11
N LEU A 164 -2.35 7.47 -3.15
CA LEU A 164 -2.40 8.35 -4.31
C LEU A 164 -3.51 9.37 -4.13
N MET A 165 -3.17 10.64 -4.36
CA MET A 165 -4.08 11.76 -4.13
C MET A 165 -4.22 12.59 -5.42
N PRO A 166 -5.02 12.12 -6.40
CA PRO A 166 -5.16 12.78 -7.70
C PRO A 166 -5.81 14.18 -7.60
N GLN A 167 -6.55 14.45 -6.52
CA GLN A 167 -7.16 15.75 -6.21
C GLN A 167 -6.53 16.41 -4.98
N ALA A 168 -5.23 16.18 -4.74
CA ALA A 168 -4.53 16.92 -3.69
C ALA A 168 -4.58 18.43 -3.96
N PRO A 169 -4.63 19.29 -2.93
CA PRO A 169 -4.47 20.73 -3.11
C PRO A 169 -3.15 21.05 -3.80
N LEU A 170 -3.14 22.12 -4.59
CA LEU A 170 -1.97 22.56 -5.38
C LEU A 170 -0.65 22.64 -4.59
N LYS A 171 -0.69 22.96 -3.30
CA LYS A 171 0.50 22.99 -2.43
C LYS A 171 1.21 21.63 -2.26
N TYR A 172 0.54 20.53 -2.62
CA TYR A 172 1.09 19.17 -2.57
C TYR A 172 1.26 18.57 -3.98
N ASP A 173 0.98 19.34 -5.03
CA ASP A 173 1.13 18.87 -6.41
C ASP A 173 2.59 18.52 -6.71
N GLY A 174 2.81 17.39 -7.38
CA GLY A 174 4.14 16.85 -7.69
C GLY A 174 4.98 16.42 -6.47
N THR A 175 4.40 16.31 -5.27
CA THR A 175 5.15 15.94 -4.05
C THR A 175 4.95 14.48 -3.64
N ILE A 176 6.01 13.86 -3.12
CA ILE A 176 5.95 12.56 -2.42
C ILE A 176 6.33 12.80 -0.97
N ARG A 177 5.49 12.34 -0.03
CA ARG A 177 5.73 12.44 1.41
C ARG A 177 5.93 11.04 1.99
N ILE A 178 7.13 10.76 2.47
CA ILE A 178 7.53 9.45 2.97
C ILE A 178 7.56 9.46 4.49
N TYR A 179 6.95 8.45 5.11
CA TYR A 179 7.01 8.19 6.55
C TYR A 179 7.57 6.79 6.75
N SER A 180 8.54 6.65 7.65
CA SER A 180 9.19 5.36 7.92
C SER A 180 9.45 5.19 9.41
N LEU A 181 9.25 3.97 9.92
CA LEU A 181 9.73 3.59 11.24
C LEU A 181 11.21 3.22 11.14
N GLN A 182 12.07 4.01 11.78
CA GLN A 182 13.51 3.76 11.84
C GLN A 182 13.99 3.93 13.28
N GLU A 183 14.98 3.13 13.69
CA GLU A 183 15.67 3.35 14.95
C GLU A 183 16.38 4.71 14.91
N LYS A 184 16.11 5.54 15.93
CA LYS A 184 16.83 6.79 16.14
C LYS A 184 17.71 6.64 17.38
N GLY A 185 19.01 6.44 17.16
CA GLY A 185 20.00 6.42 18.24
C GLY A 185 20.26 7.83 18.78
N GLU A 186 19.92 8.09 20.05
CA GLU A 186 20.26 9.33 20.75
C GLU A 186 21.14 9.01 21.98
N ILE A 187 22.33 9.62 22.05
CA ILE A 187 23.16 9.56 23.25
C ILE A 187 22.68 10.66 24.21
N ARG A 188 21.98 10.27 25.27
CA ARG A 188 21.66 11.17 26.38
C ARG A 188 22.75 11.02 27.44
N ASN A 189 23.38 12.14 27.82
CA ASN A 189 24.39 12.16 28.88
C ASN A 189 23.75 11.72 30.20
N THR A 190 23.92 10.44 30.57
CA THR A 190 23.54 9.94 31.88
C THR A 190 24.56 10.45 32.90
N VAL A 191 24.11 11.25 33.87
CA VAL A 191 24.94 11.62 35.02
C VAL A 191 25.37 10.31 35.69
N LYS A 192 26.67 10.02 35.68
CA LYS A 192 27.24 8.86 36.38
C LYS A 192 26.88 8.98 37.85
N ARG A 193 25.92 8.18 38.33
CA ARG A 193 25.78 7.94 39.77
C ARG A 193 27.07 7.24 40.21
N LYS A 194 27.93 7.96 40.94
CA LYS A 194 29.03 7.35 41.71
C LYS A 194 28.38 6.27 42.58
N ARG A 195 28.69 5.01 42.32
CA ARG A 195 28.50 3.96 43.33
C ARG A 195 29.50 4.28 44.44
N SER A 196 28.99 4.73 45.59
CA SER A 196 29.75 4.67 46.84
C SER A 196 30.02 3.20 47.14
N LEU A 197 31.30 2.89 47.35
CA LEU A 197 31.82 1.59 47.78
C LEU A 197 31.15 1.14 49.08
#